data_AF-A0A351X2T3-F1
#
_entry.id   AF-A0A351X2T3-F1
#
_cell.length_a   1.000
_cell.length_b   1.000
_cell.length_c   1.000
_cell.angle_alpha   90.00
_cell.angle_beta   90.00
_cell.angle_gamma   90.00
#
_symmetry.space_group_name_H-M   'P 1'
#
loop_
_entity.id
_entity.type
_entity.pdbx_description
1 polymer ?
#
loop_
_entity_poly.entity_id
_entity_poly.type
_entity_poly.pdbx_seq_one_letter_code
_entity_poly.pdbx_strand_id
1 'polypeptide(L)'
;MEQGFQPQAAAIRKPDYLEAWNLVSGQLHGEMSRAQFETWVQPLKPLGYADRVFRLGAVNSFTQEWVESRLKNRVTALLSGMLNETVTLRVVVVNGTNDAKAKKVSAHAAVDLAADQIPASPAGLEGGVDPLDDEPASTGSGKASPRKLMLHRAYGSERARVIQPERGMFMTLYFFQQWLPLIGHSAFTVILAARSMCYWNPKTGELRNSIETEMSELAQRAAVSVRTVKDVLNNDLVRRHFLRYTVRRIMTVNGVRTAGILLQVRMDDPLTPADQTETGHDEDGVWYSA
;
A
#
# COMPACT_ATOMS: atom_id res chain seq x y z
N MET A 1 51.67 3.06 -46.58
CA MET A 1 50.94 3.50 -45.37
C MET A 1 50.28 4.82 -45.73
N GLU A 2 49.09 4.76 -46.31
CA GLU A 2 48.28 5.94 -46.62
C GLU A 2 46.93 5.75 -45.92
N GLN A 3 46.75 6.47 -44.81
CA GLN A 3 45.46 6.59 -44.15
C GLN A 3 44.60 7.57 -44.96
N GLY A 4 43.73 7.02 -45.80
CA GLY A 4 42.67 7.78 -46.45
C GLY A 4 41.64 8.21 -45.41
N PHE A 5 41.72 9.46 -44.98
CA PHE A 5 40.67 10.17 -44.27
C PHE A 5 39.46 10.32 -45.21
N GLN A 6 38.47 9.43 -45.09
CA GLN A 6 37.20 9.58 -45.79
C GLN A 6 36.33 10.63 -45.07
N PRO A 7 35.80 11.62 -45.81
CA PRO A 7 35.08 12.73 -45.23
C PRO A 7 33.74 12.24 -44.65
N GLN A 8 33.49 12.62 -43.40
CA GLN A 8 32.23 12.45 -42.72
C GLN A 8 31.16 13.24 -43.47
N ALA A 9 30.45 12.57 -44.38
CA ALA A 9 29.23 13.08 -44.95
C ALA A 9 28.30 13.39 -43.79
N ALA A 10 28.00 14.68 -43.60
CA ALA A 10 27.15 15.19 -42.54
C ALA A 10 25.80 14.45 -42.60
N ALA A 11 25.65 13.45 -41.73
CA ALA A 11 24.38 12.82 -41.48
C ALA A 11 23.46 13.92 -40.96
N ILE A 12 22.48 14.28 -41.79
CA ILE A 12 21.32 15.08 -41.43
C ILE A 12 20.83 14.53 -40.08
N ARG A 13 21.00 15.31 -39.01
CA ARG A 13 20.65 14.89 -37.65
C ARG A 13 19.18 14.48 -37.68
N LYS A 14 18.88 13.19 -37.50
CA LYS A 14 17.51 12.76 -37.20
C LYS A 14 17.09 13.62 -35.99
N PRO A 15 15.96 14.35 -36.06
CA PRO A 15 15.51 15.14 -34.93
C PRO A 15 15.45 14.21 -33.73
N ASP A 16 15.99 14.67 -32.60
CA ASP A 16 15.86 13.90 -31.36
C ASP A 16 14.37 13.60 -31.18
N TYR A 17 14.02 12.40 -30.72
CA TYR A 17 12.60 11.99 -30.65
C TYR A 17 11.78 12.96 -29.77
N LEU A 18 12.46 13.67 -28.87
CA LEU A 18 11.94 14.79 -28.08
C LEU A 18 11.60 16.01 -28.95
N GLU A 19 12.49 16.43 -29.85
CA GLU A 19 12.27 17.52 -30.79
C GLU A 19 11.14 17.20 -31.76
N ALA A 20 11.10 15.96 -32.26
CA ALA A 20 10.01 15.48 -33.11
C ALA A 20 8.66 15.53 -32.40
N TRP A 21 8.60 15.09 -31.13
CA TRP A 21 7.36 15.18 -30.34
C TRP A 21 6.94 16.61 -30.05
N ASN A 22 7.88 17.51 -29.73
CA ASN A 22 7.58 18.92 -29.47
C ASN A 22 6.92 19.59 -30.68
N LEU A 23 7.47 19.36 -31.88
CA LEU A 23 6.91 19.89 -33.12
C LEU A 23 5.52 19.30 -33.42
N VAL A 24 5.34 17.98 -33.25
CA VAL A 24 4.03 17.33 -33.42
C VAL A 24 3.01 17.85 -32.41
N SER A 25 3.41 18.05 -31.15
CA SER A 25 2.52 18.60 -30.12
C SER A 25 2.10 20.04 -30.41
N GLY A 26 3.01 20.86 -30.95
CA GLY A 26 2.71 22.23 -31.39
C GLY A 26 1.71 22.27 -32.56
N GLN A 27 1.89 21.38 -33.54
CA GLN A 27 0.95 21.22 -34.65
C GLN A 27 -0.44 20.77 -34.16
N LEU A 28 -0.48 19.79 -33.26
CA LEU A 28 -1.74 19.30 -32.66
C LEU A 28 -2.45 20.41 -31.87
N HIS A 29 -1.73 21.29 -31.19
CA HIS A 29 -2.32 22.42 -30.47
C HIS A 29 -3.10 23.36 -31.40
N GLY A 30 -2.67 23.55 -32.65
CA GLY A 30 -3.38 24.36 -33.64
C GLY A 30 -4.62 23.69 -34.24
N GLU A 31 -4.75 22.36 -34.14
CA GLU A 31 -5.81 21.58 -34.79
C GLU A 31 -6.98 21.23 -33.86
N MET A 32 -6.86 21.47 -32.56
CA MET A 32 -7.88 21.11 -31.57
C MET A 32 -8.12 22.22 -30.54
N SER A 33 -9.20 22.10 -29.77
CA SER A 33 -9.47 23.06 -28.69
C SER A 33 -8.47 22.92 -27.55
N ARG A 34 -8.19 24.04 -26.87
CA ARG A 34 -7.27 24.09 -25.72
C ARG A 34 -7.59 23.04 -24.65
N ALA A 35 -8.88 22.86 -24.34
CA ALA A 35 -9.33 21.88 -23.35
C ALA A 35 -9.02 20.43 -23.76
N GLN A 36 -9.14 20.10 -25.06
CA GLN A 36 -8.79 18.77 -25.57
C GLN A 36 -7.27 18.53 -25.51
N PHE A 37 -6.48 19.55 -25.87
CA PHE A 37 -5.02 19.47 -25.82
C PHE A 37 -4.50 19.26 -24.39
N GLU A 38 -4.97 20.07 -23.43
CA GLU A 38 -4.55 20.00 -22.03
C GLU A 38 -4.95 18.66 -21.37
N THR A 39 -6.11 18.11 -21.74
CA THR A 39 -6.62 16.85 -21.16
C THR A 39 -5.93 15.61 -21.74
N TRP A 40 -5.67 15.60 -23.06
CA TRP A 40 -5.30 14.35 -23.75
C TRP A 40 -3.89 14.33 -24.34
N VAL A 41 -3.31 15.48 -24.69
CA VAL A 41 -2.01 15.56 -25.37
C VAL A 41 -0.90 16.03 -24.43
N GLN A 42 -1.15 17.07 -23.62
CA GLN A 42 -0.20 17.56 -22.63
C GLN A 42 0.31 16.50 -21.63
N PRO A 43 -0.52 15.56 -21.12
CA PRO A 43 -0.02 14.52 -20.22
C PRO A 43 0.81 13.42 -20.93
N LEU A 44 0.93 13.43 -22.25
CA LEU A 44 1.69 12.42 -22.99
C LEU A 44 3.20 12.71 -22.94
N LYS A 45 3.98 11.68 -22.60
CA LYS A 45 5.44 11.75 -22.58
C LYS A 45 6.06 10.89 -23.69
N PRO A 46 6.97 11.42 -24.52
CA PRO A 46 7.70 10.60 -25.47
C PRO A 46 8.68 9.67 -24.73
N LEU A 47 8.53 8.35 -24.93
CA LEU A 47 9.36 7.32 -24.30
C LEU A 47 10.56 6.91 -25.16
N GLY A 48 10.51 7.20 -26.47
CA GLY A 48 11.60 6.95 -27.40
C GLY A 48 11.15 6.46 -28.77
N TYR A 49 12.07 6.52 -29.73
CA TYR A 49 11.92 6.03 -31.09
C TYR A 49 12.96 4.93 -31.36
N ALA A 50 12.52 3.71 -31.68
CA ALA A 50 13.37 2.58 -32.05
C ALA A 50 12.65 1.70 -33.06
N ASP A 51 13.37 1.12 -34.03
CA ASP A 51 12.83 0.20 -35.03
C ASP A 51 11.58 0.71 -35.77
N ARG A 52 11.54 2.01 -36.09
CA ARG A 52 10.38 2.70 -36.70
C ARG A 52 9.12 2.74 -35.83
N VAL A 53 9.24 2.45 -34.53
CA VAL A 53 8.15 2.54 -33.56
C VAL A 53 8.38 3.74 -32.64
N PHE A 54 7.44 4.67 -32.66
CA PHE A 54 7.41 5.82 -31.75
C PHE A 54 6.55 5.48 -30.54
N ARG A 55 7.13 5.56 -29.33
CA ARG A 55 6.44 5.21 -28.08
C ARG A 55 6.02 6.46 -27.32
N LEU A 56 4.73 6.55 -27.01
CA LEU A 56 4.14 7.59 -26.15
C LEU A 56 3.63 6.99 -24.85
N GLY A 57 3.94 7.64 -23.74
CA GLY A 57 3.46 7.32 -22.41
C GLY A 57 2.20 8.09 -22.08
N ALA A 58 1.08 7.40 -21.86
CA ALA A 58 -0.17 7.97 -21.35
C ALA A 58 -0.27 7.78 -19.83
N VAL A 59 -0.91 8.72 -19.13
CA VAL A 59 -1.05 8.69 -17.66
C VAL A 59 -2.04 7.62 -17.19
N ASN A 60 -3.05 7.30 -18.00
CA ASN A 60 -4.05 6.28 -17.70
C ASN A 60 -4.49 5.57 -19.00
N SER A 61 -5.23 4.47 -18.86
CA SER A 61 -5.74 3.68 -20.00
C SER A 61 -6.75 4.43 -20.86
N PHE A 62 -7.55 5.33 -20.27
CA PHE A 62 -8.51 6.14 -21.02
C PHE A 62 -7.83 7.10 -21.99
N THR A 63 -6.72 7.72 -21.58
CA THR A 63 -5.89 8.58 -22.43
C THR A 63 -5.21 7.76 -23.51
N GLN A 64 -4.76 6.54 -23.20
CA GLN A 64 -4.23 5.64 -24.24
C GLN A 64 -5.28 5.35 -25.31
N GLU A 65 -6.48 4.92 -24.92
CA GLU A 65 -7.55 4.53 -25.84
C GLU A 65 -8.05 5.71 -26.68
N TRP A 66 -8.19 6.89 -26.07
CA TRP A 66 -8.57 8.11 -26.78
C TRP A 66 -7.51 8.53 -27.82
N VAL A 67 -6.23 8.49 -27.44
CA VAL A 67 -5.13 8.81 -28.37
C VAL A 67 -5.04 7.76 -29.48
N GLU A 68 -5.27 6.48 -29.15
CA GLU A 68 -5.19 5.39 -30.11
C GLU A 68 -6.35 5.41 -31.12
N SER A 69 -7.56 5.77 -30.68
CA SER A 69 -8.74 5.85 -31.55
C SER A 69 -8.74 7.10 -32.43
N ARG A 70 -8.35 8.27 -31.88
CA ARG A 70 -8.54 9.55 -32.56
C ARG A 70 -7.26 10.19 -33.09
N LEU A 71 -6.15 10.07 -32.38
CA LEU A 71 -4.90 10.75 -32.72
C LEU A 71 -3.87 9.85 -33.41
N LYS A 72 -4.00 8.52 -33.33
CA LYS A 72 -3.02 7.57 -33.90
C LYS A 72 -2.71 7.84 -35.36
N ASN A 73 -3.74 7.94 -36.20
CA ASN A 73 -3.56 8.16 -37.64
C ASN A 73 -2.95 9.53 -37.93
N ARG A 74 -3.37 10.57 -37.18
CA ARG A 74 -2.87 11.93 -37.37
C ARG A 74 -1.40 12.06 -36.94
N VAL A 75 -1.07 11.59 -35.74
CA VAL A 75 0.29 11.58 -35.19
C VAL A 75 1.22 10.74 -36.06
N THR A 76 0.75 9.58 -36.54
CA THR A 76 1.52 8.74 -37.47
C THR A 76 1.82 9.46 -38.78
N ALA A 77 0.84 10.17 -39.36
CA ALA A 77 1.03 10.93 -40.59
C ALA A 77 2.03 12.10 -40.40
N LEU A 78 1.92 12.83 -39.27
CA LEU A 78 2.83 13.92 -38.94
C LEU A 78 4.27 13.41 -38.70
N LEU A 79 4.42 12.34 -37.91
CA LEU A 79 5.72 11.73 -37.65
C LEU A 79 6.34 11.15 -38.93
N SER A 80 5.55 10.53 -39.81
CA SER A 80 6.05 9.98 -41.06
C SER A 80 6.47 11.06 -42.06
N GLY A 81 5.73 12.18 -42.10
CA GLY A 81 6.09 13.34 -42.91
C GLY A 81 7.35 14.06 -42.42
N MET A 82 7.59 14.09 -41.10
CA MET A 82 8.78 14.71 -40.52
C MET A 82 10.03 13.81 -40.61
N LEU A 83 9.87 12.50 -40.42
CA LEU A 83 10.98 11.55 -40.39
C LEU A 83 11.29 10.93 -41.76
N ASN A 84 10.50 11.26 -42.81
CA ASN A 84 10.56 10.67 -44.15
C ASN A 84 10.59 9.12 -44.15
N GLU A 85 10.03 8.51 -43.11
CA GLU A 85 10.00 7.06 -42.88
C GLU A 85 8.58 6.67 -42.43
N THR A 86 8.15 5.43 -42.68
CA THR A 86 6.87 4.93 -42.16
C THR A 86 6.99 4.63 -40.67
N VAL A 87 6.39 5.49 -39.83
CA VAL A 87 6.45 5.37 -38.37
C VAL A 87 5.20 4.69 -37.85
N THR A 88 5.34 3.76 -36.90
CA THR A 88 4.20 3.17 -36.18
C THR A 88 4.11 3.80 -34.80
N LEU A 89 2.94 4.37 -34.45
CA LEU A 89 2.71 4.89 -33.11
C LEU A 89 2.24 3.79 -32.15
N ARG A 90 2.92 3.66 -31.01
CA ARG A 90 2.51 2.81 -29.89
C ARG A 90 2.32 3.65 -28.64
N VAL A 91 1.11 3.64 -28.08
CA VAL A 91 0.81 4.32 -26.82
C VAL A 91 0.81 3.29 -25.69
N VAL A 92 1.49 3.58 -24.59
CA VAL A 92 1.66 2.70 -23.43
C VAL A 92 1.24 3.48 -22.17
N VAL A 93 0.50 2.85 -21.26
CA VAL A 93 0.18 3.47 -19.97
C VAL A 93 1.41 3.44 -19.06
N VAL A 94 1.94 4.62 -18.74
CA VAL A 94 3.05 4.80 -17.81
C VAL A 94 2.44 5.08 -16.44
N ASN A 95 2.21 4.02 -15.67
CA ASN A 95 2.02 4.19 -14.24
C ASN A 95 3.38 4.61 -13.67
N GLY A 96 3.46 5.78 -13.04
CA GLY A 96 4.68 6.53 -12.68
C GLY A 96 5.74 5.83 -11.81
N THR A 97 5.71 4.51 -11.68
CA THR A 97 6.64 3.70 -10.90
C THR A 97 7.26 2.51 -11.65
N ASN A 98 6.88 2.20 -12.90
CA ASN A 98 7.33 0.94 -13.54
C ASN A 98 8.22 1.05 -14.80
N ASP A 99 8.32 2.20 -15.48
CA ASP A 99 9.04 2.25 -16.77
C ASP A 99 10.58 2.31 -16.67
N ALA A 100 11.15 2.39 -15.47
CA ALA A 100 12.60 2.20 -15.28
C ALA A 100 13.03 0.71 -15.29
N LYS A 101 12.11 -0.25 -15.17
CA LYS A 101 12.44 -1.69 -15.06
C LYS A 101 11.97 -2.57 -16.22
N ALA A 102 11.24 -2.04 -17.20
CA ALA A 102 10.70 -2.81 -18.33
C ALA A 102 11.73 -3.18 -19.43
N LYS A 103 13.05 -3.06 -19.17
CA LYS A 103 14.11 -3.53 -20.09
C LYS A 103 14.62 -4.95 -19.80
N LYS A 104 14.08 -5.66 -18.81
CA LYS A 104 14.41 -7.08 -18.54
C LYS A 104 13.23 -7.85 -17.95
N VAL A 105 12.17 -8.13 -18.71
CA VAL A 105 11.42 -9.41 -18.64
C VAL A 105 10.61 -9.51 -19.95
N SER A 106 11.26 -9.90 -21.05
CA SER A 106 10.55 -10.52 -22.17
C SER A 106 10.72 -12.02 -22.01
N ALA A 107 9.62 -12.68 -21.62
CA ALA A 107 9.27 -14.08 -21.79
C ALA A 107 8.48 -14.51 -20.55
N HIS A 108 7.15 -14.48 -20.65
CA HIS A 108 6.30 -15.67 -20.54
C HIS A 108 4.81 -15.29 -20.53
N ALA A 109 4.06 -16.09 -21.29
CA ALA A 109 2.63 -16.35 -21.19
C ALA A 109 1.65 -15.28 -21.70
N ALA A 110 1.24 -15.49 -22.95
CA ALA A 110 -0.08 -15.17 -23.44
C ALA A 110 -1.16 -15.98 -22.71
N VAL A 111 -2.31 -15.37 -22.40
CA VAL A 111 -3.60 -16.06 -22.49
C VAL A 111 -4.73 -15.06 -22.78
N ASP A 112 -5.68 -15.59 -23.53
CA ASP A 112 -6.80 -15.00 -24.27
C ASP A 112 -7.76 -14.05 -23.53
N LEU A 113 -8.21 -13.04 -24.28
CA LEU A 113 -9.29 -12.11 -23.94
C LEU A 113 -10.59 -12.60 -24.60
N ALA A 114 -11.56 -13.00 -23.77
CA ALA A 114 -12.95 -13.13 -24.19
C ALA A 114 -13.68 -11.81 -23.93
N ALA A 115 -14.22 -11.23 -24.99
CA ALA A 115 -15.18 -10.14 -24.94
C ALA A 115 -16.49 -10.60 -24.30
N ASP A 116 -17.13 -9.77 -23.46
CA ASP A 116 -18.37 -9.11 -23.88
C ASP A 116 -18.87 -8.06 -22.85
N GLN A 117 -19.62 -7.09 -23.40
CA GLN A 117 -20.68 -6.28 -22.79
C GLN A 117 -20.36 -5.00 -21.98
N ILE A 118 -20.62 -3.90 -22.68
CA ILE A 118 -20.94 -2.54 -22.24
C ILE A 118 -22.31 -2.53 -21.53
N PRO A 119 -22.51 -1.68 -20.51
CA PRO A 119 -23.69 -0.82 -20.60
C PRO A 119 -23.39 0.66 -20.30
N ALA A 120 -23.94 1.48 -21.20
CA ALA A 120 -24.53 2.80 -21.05
C ALA A 120 -24.14 3.68 -19.85
N SER A 121 -23.64 4.86 -20.21
CA SER A 121 -23.74 6.09 -19.42
C SER A 121 -25.20 6.36 -19.02
N PRO A 122 -25.41 7.02 -17.87
CA PRO A 122 -26.09 8.29 -17.99
C PRO A 122 -25.39 9.40 -17.22
N ALA A 123 -25.37 10.56 -17.88
CA ALA A 123 -25.19 11.87 -17.29
C ALA A 123 -26.32 12.18 -16.30
N GLY A 124 -26.03 13.03 -15.32
CA GLY A 124 -27.04 13.87 -14.70
C GLY A 124 -26.84 14.18 -13.22
N LEU A 125 -26.52 15.45 -12.96
CA LEU A 125 -26.96 16.27 -11.82
C LEU A 125 -26.21 16.03 -10.50
N GLU A 126 -25.27 16.91 -10.14
CA GLU A 126 -25.49 18.20 -9.46
C GLU A 126 -26.15 18.08 -8.08
N GLY A 127 -25.46 18.56 -7.04
CA GLY A 127 -26.11 19.04 -5.82
C GLY A 127 -25.37 18.78 -4.51
N GLY A 128 -24.78 19.85 -3.95
CA GLY A 128 -24.87 20.14 -2.51
C GLY A 128 -23.84 19.50 -1.58
N VAL A 129 -22.73 20.21 -1.39
CA VAL A 129 -21.98 20.18 -0.12
C VAL A 129 -22.69 21.10 0.87
N ASP A 130 -22.91 20.65 2.09
CA ASP A 130 -23.10 21.51 3.27
C ASP A 130 -22.84 20.73 4.58
N PRO A 131 -22.51 21.42 5.69
CA PRO A 131 -21.37 21.06 6.52
C PRO A 131 -21.76 20.37 7.84
N LEU A 132 -20.72 19.86 8.49
CA LEU A 132 -20.71 19.40 9.88
C LEU A 132 -21.12 20.53 10.83
N ASP A 133 -22.12 20.28 11.68
CA ASP A 133 -22.31 21.00 12.92
C ASP A 133 -22.28 20.03 14.12
N ASP A 134 -21.54 20.48 15.12
CA ASP A 134 -21.25 19.87 16.42
C ASP A 134 -22.35 20.21 17.47
N GLU A 135 -22.33 19.44 18.57
CA GLU A 135 -22.70 19.83 19.95
C GLU A 135 -24.18 19.66 20.47
N PRO A 136 -24.43 19.57 21.81
CA PRO A 136 -24.76 18.29 22.46
C PRO A 136 -26.04 18.30 23.36
N ALA A 137 -26.32 17.11 23.92
CA ALA A 137 -27.02 16.81 25.19
C ALA A 137 -28.45 17.35 25.46
N SER A 138 -29.38 16.42 25.72
CA SER A 138 -30.27 16.50 26.90
C SER A 138 -31.12 15.23 27.08
N THR A 139 -31.22 14.83 28.34
CA THR A 139 -32.00 13.77 28.98
C THR A 139 -33.49 13.71 28.60
N GLY A 140 -34.04 12.49 28.50
CA GLY A 140 -35.49 12.29 28.43
C GLY A 140 -35.90 10.81 28.38
N SER A 141 -36.45 10.33 29.49
CA SER A 141 -37.08 9.02 29.70
C SER A 141 -37.93 8.52 28.51
N GLY A 142 -37.72 7.29 28.05
CA GLY A 142 -38.59 6.66 27.07
C GLY A 142 -38.20 5.23 26.71
N LYS A 143 -38.75 4.27 27.47
CA LYS A 143 -39.02 2.85 27.18
C LYS A 143 -38.14 2.16 26.12
N ALA A 144 -37.37 1.17 26.58
CA ALA A 144 -36.62 0.22 25.77
C ALA A 144 -37.49 -0.43 24.67
N SER A 145 -37.11 -0.22 23.41
CA SER A 145 -37.67 -0.93 22.25
C SER A 145 -36.86 -2.22 21.98
N PRO A 146 -37.52 -3.38 21.77
CA PRO A 146 -36.85 -4.65 21.59
C PRO A 146 -36.43 -4.82 20.13
N ARG A 147 -35.28 -4.24 19.80
CA ARG A 147 -34.31 -4.62 18.76
C ARG A 147 -33.47 -3.40 18.47
N LYS A 148 -32.51 -3.15 19.36
CA LYS A 148 -31.33 -2.38 19.00
C LYS A 148 -30.55 -3.24 18.01
N LEU A 149 -30.97 -3.24 16.74
CA LEU A 149 -30.08 -3.62 15.65
C LEU A 149 -28.93 -2.62 15.77
N MET A 150 -27.82 -3.06 16.37
CA MET A 150 -26.57 -2.34 16.18
C MET A 150 -26.34 -2.38 14.68
N LEU A 151 -26.58 -1.25 14.01
CA LEU A 151 -26.17 -1.04 12.64
C LEU A 151 -24.66 -1.29 12.65
N HIS A 152 -24.23 -2.47 12.20
CA HIS A 152 -22.86 -2.67 11.81
C HIS A 152 -22.56 -1.52 10.85
N ARG A 153 -21.51 -0.73 11.11
CA ARG A 153 -21.07 0.31 10.18
C ARG A 153 -20.95 -0.35 8.81
N ALA A 154 -21.92 -0.07 7.94
CA ALA A 154 -21.96 -0.68 6.63
C ALA A 154 -20.75 -0.10 5.90
N TYR A 155 -19.74 -0.93 5.68
CA TYR A 155 -18.62 -0.55 4.85
C TYR A 155 -19.16 -0.19 3.47
N GLY A 156 -18.94 1.05 3.02
CA GLY A 156 -19.48 1.55 1.75
C GLY A 156 -18.94 0.84 0.50
N SER A 157 -18.01 -0.11 0.65
CA SER A 157 -17.51 -0.98 -0.41
C SER A 157 -17.23 -2.38 0.12
N GLU A 158 -17.34 -3.40 -0.75
CA GLU A 158 -16.96 -4.78 -0.42
C GLU A 158 -15.48 -4.87 0.00
N ARG A 159 -14.62 -4.07 -0.64
CA ARG A 159 -13.21 -3.94 -0.26
C ARG A 159 -13.07 -3.51 1.20
N ALA A 160 -13.78 -2.47 1.62
CA ALA A 160 -13.73 -2.01 3.00
C ALA A 160 -14.33 -3.03 3.99
N ARG A 161 -15.33 -3.83 3.56
CA ARG A 161 -15.87 -4.96 4.35
C ARG A 161 -14.81 -6.02 4.65
N VAL A 162 -13.94 -6.30 3.67
CA VAL A 162 -12.84 -7.26 3.81
C VAL A 162 -11.70 -6.67 4.66
N ILE A 163 -11.30 -5.42 4.38
CA ILE A 163 -10.14 -4.80 5.02
C ILE A 163 -10.42 -4.35 6.45
N GLN A 164 -11.60 -3.81 6.71
CA GLN A 164 -12.00 -3.26 8.01
C GLN A 164 -10.95 -2.24 8.50
N PRO A 165 -10.82 -1.09 7.81
CA PRO A 165 -9.69 -0.16 7.99
C PRO A 165 -9.55 0.42 9.41
N GLU A 166 -10.64 0.44 10.18
CA GLU A 166 -10.63 0.81 11.60
C GLU A 166 -10.05 -0.25 12.53
N ARG A 167 -9.90 -1.51 12.07
CA ARG A 167 -9.18 -2.57 12.79
C ARG A 167 -7.67 -2.47 12.56
N GLY A 168 -7.12 -1.31 12.92
CA GLY A 168 -5.68 -1.06 12.94
C GLY A 168 -5.07 -1.28 14.32
N MET A 169 -3.78 -1.62 14.37
CA MET A 169 -2.98 -1.53 15.58
C MET A 169 -2.13 -0.27 15.53
N PHE A 170 -2.07 0.44 16.65
CA PHE A 170 -1.11 1.52 16.82
C PHE A 170 0.27 0.95 17.09
N MET A 171 1.28 1.56 16.49
CA MET A 171 2.68 1.20 16.67
C MET A 171 3.51 2.48 16.65
N THR A 172 4.30 2.71 17.69
CA THR A 172 5.21 3.85 17.71
C THR A 172 6.38 3.61 16.76
N LEU A 173 6.92 4.70 16.21
CA LEU A 173 8.18 4.66 15.47
C LEU A 173 9.34 4.25 16.37
N TYR A 174 9.27 4.56 17.67
CA TYR A 174 10.28 4.18 18.65
C TYR A 174 10.40 2.65 18.78
N PHE A 175 9.29 1.93 18.90
CA PHE A 175 9.30 0.47 18.90
C PHE A 175 9.86 -0.11 17.58
N PHE A 176 9.53 0.51 16.44
CA PHE A 176 10.04 0.06 15.15
C PHE A 176 11.53 0.35 14.93
N GLN A 177 12.03 1.50 15.38
CA GLN A 177 13.39 1.93 15.09
C GLN A 177 14.40 1.46 16.15
N GLN A 178 14.04 1.51 17.43
CA GLN A 178 14.96 1.22 18.52
C GLN A 178 14.84 -0.20 19.05
N TRP A 179 13.62 -0.75 19.13
CA TRP A 179 13.42 -2.09 19.66
C TRP A 179 13.60 -3.20 18.63
N LEU A 180 13.07 -3.03 17.41
CA LEU A 180 13.14 -4.06 16.37
C LEU A 180 14.58 -4.57 16.12
N PRO A 181 15.64 -3.73 16.04
CA PRO A 181 17.00 -4.21 15.87
C PRO A 181 17.52 -5.06 17.05
N LEU A 182 17.01 -4.82 18.27
CA LEU A 182 17.45 -5.50 19.48
C LEU A 182 16.78 -6.87 19.66
N ILE A 183 15.48 -6.96 19.35
CA ILE A 183 14.67 -8.17 19.59
C ILE A 183 14.48 -9.02 18.32
N GLY A 184 14.64 -8.42 17.14
CA GLY A 184 14.45 -9.05 15.84
C GLY A 184 12.98 -9.17 15.40
N HIS A 185 12.78 -9.46 14.11
CA HIS A 185 11.45 -9.51 13.48
C HIS A 185 10.51 -10.55 14.11
N SER A 186 11.02 -11.71 14.50
CA SER A 186 10.18 -12.76 15.11
C SER A 186 9.62 -12.34 16.46
N ALA A 187 10.43 -11.70 17.31
CA ALA A 187 9.95 -11.19 18.58
C ALA A 187 8.96 -10.04 18.38
N PHE A 188 9.28 -9.16 17.43
CA PHE A 188 8.44 -8.04 17.07
C PHE A 188 7.02 -8.47 16.62
N THR A 189 6.89 -9.44 15.71
CA THR A 189 5.57 -9.91 15.26
C THR A 189 4.81 -10.63 16.36
N VAL A 190 5.50 -11.38 17.23
CA VAL A 190 4.87 -12.04 18.39
C VAL A 190 4.34 -11.02 19.40
N ILE A 191 5.08 -9.94 19.67
CA ILE A 191 4.62 -8.85 20.55
C ILE A 191 3.41 -8.14 19.96
N LEU A 192 3.43 -7.82 18.66
CA LEU A 192 2.27 -7.21 17.99
C LEU A 192 1.05 -8.15 18.00
N ALA A 193 1.24 -9.44 17.74
CA ALA A 193 0.17 -10.43 17.85
C ALA A 193 -0.40 -10.50 19.27
N ALA A 194 0.47 -10.49 20.29
CA ALA A 194 0.07 -10.43 21.69
C ALA A 194 -0.75 -9.18 22.02
N ARG A 195 -0.30 -8.00 21.59
CA ARG A 195 -1.01 -6.72 21.78
C ARG A 195 -2.35 -6.68 21.04
N SER A 196 -2.46 -7.33 19.87
CA SER A 196 -3.71 -7.41 19.09
C SER A 196 -4.84 -8.16 19.80
N MET A 197 -4.48 -9.03 20.75
CA MET A 197 -5.43 -9.80 21.55
C MET A 197 -5.84 -9.08 22.83
N CYS A 198 -5.16 -7.97 23.16
CA CYS A 198 -5.41 -7.17 24.35
C CYS A 198 -6.28 -5.96 24.01
N TYR A 199 -6.85 -5.34 25.03
CA TYR A 199 -7.70 -4.17 24.89
C TYR A 199 -7.23 -3.06 25.82
N TRP A 200 -7.00 -1.88 25.25
CA TRP A 200 -6.77 -0.65 26.00
C TRP A 200 -7.72 0.42 25.47
N ASN A 201 -8.57 0.95 26.35
CA ASN A 201 -9.43 2.06 26.01
C ASN A 201 -8.91 3.35 26.65
N PRO A 202 -8.29 4.27 25.88
CA PRO A 202 -7.72 5.48 26.44
C PRO A 202 -8.77 6.47 26.99
N LYS A 203 -10.04 6.33 26.61
CA LYS A 203 -11.13 7.20 27.11
C LYS A 203 -11.67 6.74 28.46
N THR A 204 -11.69 5.43 28.71
CA THR A 204 -12.22 4.85 29.96
C THR A 204 -11.13 4.37 30.91
N GLY A 205 -9.88 4.25 30.45
CA GLY A 205 -8.77 3.68 31.20
C GLY A 205 -8.88 2.16 31.41
N GLU A 206 -9.81 1.48 30.72
CA GLU A 206 -9.96 0.02 30.86
C GLU A 206 -8.78 -0.68 30.17
N LEU A 207 -8.03 -1.48 30.95
CA LEU A 207 -6.92 -2.29 30.50
C LEU A 207 -7.23 -3.77 30.66
N ARG A 208 -7.21 -4.51 29.55
CA ARG A 208 -7.19 -5.97 29.51
C ARG A 208 -5.94 -6.42 28.79
N ASN A 209 -4.89 -6.61 29.58
CA ASN A 209 -3.54 -6.94 29.16
C ASN A 209 -3.13 -8.37 29.55
N SER A 210 -4.02 -9.12 30.18
CA SER A 210 -3.82 -10.51 30.58
C SER A 210 -4.82 -11.38 29.84
N ILE A 211 -4.32 -12.34 29.08
CA ILE A 211 -5.14 -13.20 28.21
C ILE A 211 -4.80 -14.67 28.43
N GLU A 212 -5.81 -15.53 28.34
CA GLU A 212 -5.62 -16.98 28.27
C GLU A 212 -5.60 -17.39 26.80
N THR A 213 -4.56 -18.10 26.36
CA THR A 213 -4.40 -18.52 24.96
C THR A 213 -3.53 -19.77 24.85
N GLU A 214 -3.35 -20.29 23.64
CA GLU A 214 -2.43 -21.37 23.32
C GLU A 214 -1.20 -20.88 22.54
N MET A 215 -0.08 -21.59 22.67
CA MET A 215 1.14 -21.27 21.90
C MET A 215 0.91 -21.36 20.39
N SER A 216 0.07 -22.30 19.94
CA SER A 216 -0.36 -22.49 18.55
C SER A 216 -1.13 -21.28 18.03
N GLU A 217 -2.08 -20.77 18.81
CA GLU A 217 -2.91 -19.62 18.45
C GLU A 217 -2.06 -18.34 18.35
N LEU A 218 -1.18 -18.11 19.32
CA LEU A 218 -0.23 -16.99 19.29
C LEU A 218 0.71 -17.10 18.07
N ALA A 219 1.23 -18.29 17.77
CA ALA A 219 2.09 -18.54 16.61
C ALA A 219 1.38 -18.26 15.29
N GLN A 220 0.12 -18.70 15.15
CA GLN A 220 -0.69 -18.45 13.97
C GLN A 220 -0.93 -16.96 13.75
N ARG A 221 -1.31 -16.21 14.81
CA ARG A 221 -1.51 -14.75 14.71
C ARG A 221 -0.22 -14.00 14.37
N ALA A 222 0.90 -14.44 14.91
CA ALA A 222 2.21 -13.86 14.64
C ALA A 222 2.84 -14.32 13.31
N ALA A 223 2.18 -15.25 12.59
CA ALA A 223 2.67 -15.88 11.36
C ALA A 223 4.08 -16.51 11.51
N VAL A 224 4.35 -17.16 12.65
CA VAL A 224 5.62 -17.84 12.95
C VAL A 224 5.36 -19.26 13.46
N SER A 225 6.43 -20.06 13.63
CA SER A 225 6.31 -21.40 14.20
C SER A 225 6.11 -21.36 15.72
N VAL A 226 5.50 -22.40 16.28
CA VAL A 226 5.38 -22.58 17.74
C VAL A 226 6.75 -22.63 18.43
N ARG A 227 7.78 -23.17 17.76
CA ARG A 227 9.15 -23.18 18.27
C ARG A 227 9.68 -21.75 18.41
N THR A 228 9.50 -20.94 17.37
CA THR A 228 9.88 -19.52 17.37
C THR A 228 9.19 -18.75 18.50
N VAL A 229 7.90 -19.00 18.75
CA VAL A 229 7.20 -18.38 19.89
C VAL A 229 7.86 -18.76 21.22
N LYS A 230 8.22 -20.03 21.42
CA LYS A 230 8.91 -20.47 22.65
C LYS A 230 10.28 -19.78 22.80
N ASP A 231 11.04 -19.69 21.70
CA ASP A 231 12.35 -19.04 21.71
C ASP A 231 12.23 -17.53 22.04
N VAL A 232 11.22 -16.86 21.46
CA VAL A 232 10.90 -15.45 21.75
C VAL A 232 10.48 -15.24 23.20
N LEU A 233 9.57 -16.07 23.73
CA LEU A 233 9.09 -15.92 25.11
C LEU A 233 10.15 -16.24 26.16
N ASN A 234 11.18 -17.00 25.78
CA ASN A 234 12.35 -17.26 26.63
C ASN A 234 13.46 -16.21 26.45
N ASN A 235 13.36 -15.31 25.48
CA ASN A 235 14.31 -14.23 25.31
C ASN A 235 14.22 -13.25 26.48
N ASP A 236 15.36 -12.90 27.06
CA ASP A 236 15.44 -12.07 28.26
C ASP A 236 14.90 -10.65 28.07
N LEU A 237 15.16 -10.01 26.92
CA LEU A 237 14.63 -8.67 26.64
C LEU A 237 13.11 -8.71 26.51
N VAL A 238 12.58 -9.68 25.78
CA VAL A 238 11.13 -9.84 25.60
C VAL A 238 10.45 -10.12 26.93
N ARG A 239 11.02 -11.03 27.73
CA ARG A 239 10.46 -11.45 29.02
C ARG A 239 10.43 -10.32 30.06
N ARG A 240 11.47 -9.48 30.07
CA ARG A 240 11.57 -8.36 31.03
C ARG A 240 10.68 -7.20 30.61
N HIS A 241 10.72 -6.82 29.33
CA HIS A 241 10.14 -5.56 28.85
C HIS A 241 8.75 -5.70 28.22
N PHE A 242 8.35 -6.86 27.68
CA PHE A 242 7.12 -6.96 26.88
C PHE A 242 6.14 -8.04 27.33
N LEU A 243 6.58 -9.29 27.41
CA LEU A 243 5.68 -10.45 27.53
C LEU A 243 6.08 -11.34 28.71
N ARG A 244 5.12 -11.66 29.58
CA ARG A 244 5.30 -12.66 30.63
C ARG A 244 4.26 -13.74 30.46
N TYR A 245 4.68 -14.99 30.58
CA TYR A 245 3.75 -16.10 30.47
C TYR A 245 3.89 -17.07 31.62
N THR A 246 2.76 -17.65 32.02
CA THR A 246 2.68 -18.75 32.97
C THR A 246 1.96 -19.91 32.31
N VAL A 247 2.51 -21.12 32.46
CA VAL A 247 1.86 -22.32 31.94
C VAL A 247 0.68 -22.68 32.82
N ARG A 248 -0.50 -22.81 32.22
CA ARG A 248 -1.69 -23.25 32.93
C ARG A 248 -1.76 -24.77 32.88
N ARG A 249 -2.04 -25.38 34.03
CA ARG A 249 -2.13 -26.83 34.19
C ARG A 249 -3.46 -27.18 34.81
N ILE A 250 -4.13 -28.18 34.25
CA ILE A 250 -5.39 -28.72 34.77
C ILE A 250 -5.19 -30.17 35.16
N MET A 251 -5.81 -30.56 36.27
CA MET A 251 -5.90 -31.97 36.67
C MET A 251 -6.95 -32.66 35.81
N THR A 252 -6.55 -33.68 35.08
CA THR A 252 -7.45 -34.58 34.37
C THR A 252 -7.42 -35.95 35.03
N VAL A 253 -8.38 -36.82 34.67
CA VAL A 253 -8.45 -38.20 35.16
C VAL A 253 -7.16 -38.99 34.88
N ASN A 254 -6.42 -38.59 33.83
CA ASN A 254 -5.16 -39.20 33.40
C ASN A 254 -3.91 -38.43 33.89
N GLY A 255 -4.06 -37.53 34.87
CA GLY A 255 -2.97 -36.71 35.42
C GLY A 255 -2.99 -35.24 34.98
N VAL A 256 -1.91 -34.52 35.29
CA VAL A 256 -1.75 -33.09 35.01
C VAL A 256 -1.54 -32.87 33.50
N ARG A 257 -2.41 -32.10 32.85
CA ARG A 257 -2.26 -31.68 31.44
C ARG A 257 -2.11 -30.18 31.32
N THR A 258 -1.39 -29.73 30.29
CA THR A 258 -1.27 -28.30 29.96
C THR A 258 -2.57 -27.81 29.32
N ALA A 259 -3.12 -26.72 29.83
CA ALA A 259 -4.36 -26.08 29.37
C ALA A 259 -4.10 -24.70 28.74
N GLY A 260 -2.97 -24.58 28.04
CA GLY A 260 -2.50 -23.33 27.44
C GLY A 260 -1.62 -22.49 28.37
N ILE A 261 -1.58 -21.19 28.08
CA ILE A 261 -0.79 -20.19 28.79
C ILE A 261 -1.66 -19.02 29.23
N LEU A 262 -1.31 -18.45 30.38
CA LEU A 262 -1.71 -17.10 30.76
C LEU A 262 -0.61 -16.16 30.29
N LEU A 263 -0.93 -15.21 29.42
CA LEU A 263 0.01 -14.24 28.86
C LEU A 263 -0.34 -12.84 29.37
N GLN A 264 0.62 -12.21 30.04
CA GLN A 264 0.58 -10.79 30.42
C GLN A 264 1.37 -9.99 29.40
N VAL A 265 0.78 -8.92 28.88
CA VAL A 265 1.27 -8.19 27.71
C VAL A 265 1.43 -6.70 28.03
N ARG A 266 2.64 -6.15 27.86
CA ARG A 266 2.88 -4.70 27.95
C ARG A 266 2.29 -3.98 26.72
N MET A 267 1.36 -3.08 26.97
CA MET A 267 0.62 -2.32 25.95
C MET A 267 1.32 -1.02 25.56
N ASP A 268 2.10 -0.43 26.47
CA ASP A 268 2.99 0.70 26.21
C ASP A 268 4.37 0.23 25.70
N ASP A 269 5.12 1.15 25.10
CA ASP A 269 6.47 0.90 24.59
C ASP A 269 7.52 1.31 25.63
N PRO A 270 8.27 0.36 26.24
CA PRO A 270 9.33 0.63 27.21
C PRO A 270 10.49 1.39 26.61
N LEU A 271 11.28 2.08 27.42
CA LEU A 271 12.59 2.59 27.00
C LEU A 271 13.58 1.43 26.76
N THR A 272 14.40 1.53 25.71
CA THR A 272 15.50 0.58 25.50
C THR A 272 16.52 0.67 26.62
N PRO A 273 17.29 -0.39 26.91
CA PRO A 273 18.33 -0.34 27.95
C PRO A 273 19.37 0.76 27.73
N ALA A 274 19.68 1.11 26.47
CA ALA A 274 20.59 2.21 26.16
C ALA A 274 19.97 3.58 26.46
N ASP A 275 18.69 3.77 26.15
CA ASP A 275 18.00 5.03 26.42
C ASP A 275 17.73 5.20 27.93
N GLN A 276 17.54 4.11 28.68
CA GLN A 276 17.43 4.15 30.14
C GLN A 276 18.71 4.65 30.80
N THR A 277 19.88 4.19 30.33
CA THR A 277 21.16 4.66 30.86
C THR A 277 21.47 6.11 30.46
N GLU A 278 21.08 6.53 29.25
CA GLU A 278 21.28 7.91 28.79
C GLU A 278 20.37 8.90 29.53
N THR A 279 19.11 8.54 29.75
CA THR A 279 18.13 9.41 30.42
C THR A 279 18.18 9.34 31.94
N GLY A 280 18.79 8.29 32.51
CA GLY A 280 18.81 8.03 33.95
C GLY A 280 17.46 7.56 34.51
N HIS A 281 16.50 7.19 33.64
CA HIS A 281 15.22 6.61 34.02
C HIS A 281 15.33 5.08 33.98
N ASP A 282 15.47 4.47 35.15
CA ASP A 282 15.44 3.01 35.27
C ASP A 282 13.99 2.52 35.31
N GLU A 283 13.63 1.59 34.41
CA GLU A 283 12.37 0.87 34.50
C GLU A 283 12.60 -0.43 35.29
N ASP A 284 12.20 -0.47 36.56
CA ASP A 284 12.34 -1.61 37.51
C ASP A 284 11.68 -2.93 37.05
N GLY A 285 11.16 -2.98 35.82
CA GLY A 285 10.49 -4.14 35.25
C GLY A 285 9.10 -4.38 35.84
N VAL A 286 8.61 -3.53 36.73
CA VAL A 286 7.23 -3.60 37.25
C VAL A 286 6.35 -2.69 36.42
N TRP A 287 5.81 -3.22 35.32
CA TRP A 287 4.98 -2.43 34.40
C TRP A 287 3.48 -2.56 34.67
N TYR A 288 2.99 -3.70 35.20
CA TYR A 288 1.63 -3.80 35.76
C TYR A 288 1.68 -4.59 37.07
N SER A 289 1.37 -3.94 38.19
CA SER A 289 1.08 -4.62 39.45
C SER A 289 -0.26 -5.35 39.35
N ALA A 290 -0.34 -6.53 39.96
CA ALA A 290 -1.62 -7.18 40.26
C ALA A 290 -2.40 -6.37 41.29
#